data_AF-A0A7K4FLS9-F1
#
_entry.id   AF-A0A7K4FLS9-F1
#
_cell.length_a   1.000
_cell.length_b   1.000
_cell.length_c   1.000
_cell.angle_alpha   90.00
_cell.angle_beta   90.00
_cell.angle_gamma   90.00
#
_symmetry.space_group_name_H-M   'P 1'
#
loop_
_entity.id
_entity.type
_entity.pdbx_description
1 polymer ?
#
loop_
_entity_poly.entity_id
_entity_poly.type
_entity_poly.pdbx_seq_one_letter_code
_entity_poly.pdbx_strand_id
1 'polypeptide(L)'
;MIPVSEPDIGEKEIEYVDNAVRSGWVSSHGEYINRFEDNFKSYIGTKFGLTTSNGTTAIHLALSAMGIKEGDEVIVPDLTFISPVNAVLYNHATPVLCDIDPENWCIDAEKIEKLITEKTKAIIVVHLYGNSANMDRLMEIKEKYNLYLIEDTAESLGTEYKGKKLGSFGDAGCFSFYGNKTMTTGEGGFCTTNNEEIYRMMLLLRDHGMRPENRYWHDYIGYNYRMTNLQAALGVAQLERLNSFIEKKRHIASEYKKNLPGNVLPHPEGKLYKGTYWLYSILAKDKDEREQLISFLFGRGIDTRKFFYPVHVMPPYKEFNKVNYPNST
;
A
#
# COMPACT_ATOMS: atom_id res chain seq x y z
N MET A 1 -27.65 -7.02 -3.16
CA MET A 1 -26.80 -6.12 -2.38
C MET A 1 -25.70 -5.63 -3.31
N ILE A 2 -25.44 -4.32 -3.37
CA ILE A 2 -24.34 -3.72 -4.13
C ILE A 2 -23.14 -3.70 -3.16
N PRO A 3 -22.10 -4.53 -3.37
CA PRO A 3 -20.94 -4.58 -2.49
C PRO A 3 -20.06 -3.33 -2.65
N VAL A 4 -19.29 -3.01 -1.61
CA VAL A 4 -18.30 -1.90 -1.67
C VAL A 4 -17.23 -2.16 -2.75
N SER A 5 -16.86 -3.42 -2.95
CA SER A 5 -15.87 -3.83 -3.94
C SER A 5 -16.10 -5.28 -4.33
N GLU A 6 -15.90 -5.56 -5.61
CA GLU A 6 -15.91 -6.91 -6.19
C GLU A 6 -14.74 -7.01 -7.19
N PRO A 7 -13.99 -8.13 -7.23
CA PRO A 7 -12.97 -8.36 -8.24
C PRO A 7 -13.53 -8.38 -9.68
N ASP A 8 -12.91 -7.65 -10.61
CA ASP A 8 -13.24 -7.70 -12.06
C ASP A 8 -12.33 -8.73 -12.75
N ILE A 9 -12.74 -10.00 -12.75
CA ILE A 9 -12.03 -11.12 -13.38
C ILE A 9 -12.59 -11.37 -14.79
N GLY A 10 -11.72 -11.45 -15.79
CA GLY A 10 -12.09 -11.70 -17.18
C GLY A 10 -11.47 -12.96 -17.76
N GLU A 11 -11.62 -13.15 -19.08
CA GLU A 11 -11.16 -14.35 -19.78
C GLU A 11 -9.63 -14.54 -19.72
N LYS A 12 -8.84 -13.46 -19.77
CA LYS A 12 -7.37 -13.55 -19.71
C LYS A 12 -6.88 -14.06 -18.36
N GLU A 13 -7.52 -13.64 -17.28
CA GLU A 13 -7.22 -14.12 -15.94
C GLU A 13 -7.44 -15.64 -15.84
N ILE A 14 -8.56 -16.12 -16.40
CA ILE A 14 -8.88 -17.56 -16.46
C ILE A 14 -7.85 -18.30 -17.31
N GLU A 15 -7.57 -17.79 -18.51
CA GLU A 15 -6.62 -18.38 -19.47
C GLU A 15 -5.22 -18.51 -18.86
N TYR A 16 -4.69 -17.45 -18.25
CA TYR A 16 -3.32 -17.44 -17.72
C TYR A 16 -3.19 -18.35 -16.50
N VAL A 17 -4.20 -18.39 -15.63
CA VAL A 17 -4.22 -19.31 -14.49
C VAL A 17 -4.34 -20.77 -14.96
N ASP A 18 -5.23 -21.07 -15.93
CA ASP A 18 -5.33 -22.41 -16.52
C ASP A 18 -4.01 -22.83 -17.16
N ASN A 19 -3.34 -21.93 -17.89
CA ASN A 19 -2.03 -22.17 -18.47
C ASN A 19 -0.97 -22.48 -17.39
N ALA A 20 -0.91 -21.70 -16.31
CA ALA A 20 0.01 -21.95 -15.20
C ALA A 20 -0.26 -23.32 -14.55
N VAL A 21 -1.52 -23.71 -14.37
CA VAL A 21 -1.91 -25.04 -13.86
C VAL A 21 -1.46 -26.15 -14.82
N ARG A 22 -1.78 -26.04 -16.11
CA ARG A 22 -1.42 -27.05 -17.13
C ARG A 22 0.08 -27.21 -17.30
N SER A 23 0.86 -26.16 -17.05
CA SER A 23 2.32 -26.19 -17.13
C SER A 23 2.97 -27.01 -16.00
N GLY A 24 2.26 -27.26 -14.90
CA GLY A 24 2.80 -27.86 -13.67
C GLY A 24 3.56 -26.88 -12.77
N TRP A 25 3.89 -25.68 -13.26
CA TRP A 25 4.54 -24.61 -12.49
C TRP A 25 3.52 -23.83 -11.67
N VAL A 26 3.10 -24.40 -10.54
CA VAL A 26 2.04 -23.82 -9.68
C VAL A 26 2.57 -23.12 -8.42
N SER A 27 3.84 -23.31 -8.09
CA SER A 27 4.46 -22.77 -6.88
C SER A 27 5.22 -21.47 -7.17
N SER A 28 6.16 -21.08 -6.32
CA SER A 28 6.93 -19.83 -6.41
C SER A 28 8.03 -19.81 -7.48
N HIS A 29 7.85 -20.58 -8.55
CA HIS A 29 8.71 -20.62 -9.74
C HIS A 29 7.81 -20.77 -10.96
N GLY A 30 8.08 -19.99 -12.00
CA GLY A 30 7.36 -20.05 -13.28
C GLY A 30 7.43 -18.73 -14.05
N GLU A 31 7.03 -18.76 -15.31
CA GLU A 31 7.22 -17.63 -16.24
C GLU A 31 6.41 -16.38 -15.87
N TYR A 32 5.23 -16.54 -15.27
CA TYR A 32 4.36 -15.41 -14.95
C TYR A 32 4.93 -14.54 -13.84
N ILE A 33 5.74 -15.11 -12.94
CA ILE A 33 6.43 -14.34 -11.90
C ILE A 33 7.36 -13.31 -12.55
N ASN A 34 8.25 -13.76 -13.43
CA ASN A 34 9.21 -12.88 -14.12
C ASN A 34 8.48 -11.84 -14.97
N ARG A 35 7.48 -12.28 -15.76
CA ARG A 35 6.66 -11.39 -16.59
C ARG A 35 5.94 -10.34 -15.74
N PHE A 36 5.41 -10.72 -14.58
CA PHE A 36 4.75 -9.79 -13.69
C PHE A 36 5.73 -8.79 -13.09
N GLU A 37 6.88 -9.26 -12.60
CA GLU A 37 7.94 -8.41 -12.04
C GLU A 37 8.46 -7.39 -13.05
N ASP A 38 8.72 -7.81 -14.28
CA ASP A 38 9.20 -6.93 -15.35
C ASP A 38 8.15 -5.91 -15.80
N ASN A 39 6.91 -6.36 -16.01
CA ASN A 39 5.84 -5.47 -16.45
C ASN A 39 5.45 -4.47 -15.35
N PHE A 40 5.39 -4.91 -14.08
CA PHE A 40 4.94 -4.06 -12.99
C PHE A 40 5.97 -2.98 -12.63
N LYS A 41 7.27 -3.33 -12.53
CA LYS A 41 8.32 -2.31 -12.30
C LYS A 41 8.39 -1.30 -13.44
N SER A 42 8.16 -1.75 -14.69
CA SER A 42 8.09 -0.87 -15.87
C SER A 42 6.86 0.04 -15.81
N TYR A 43 5.71 -0.47 -15.38
CA TYR A 43 4.49 0.33 -15.20
C TYR A 43 4.68 1.44 -14.15
N ILE A 44 5.27 1.12 -13.00
CA ILE A 44 5.55 2.09 -11.93
C ILE A 44 6.68 3.06 -12.31
N GLY A 45 7.63 2.62 -13.14
CA GLY A 45 8.78 3.41 -13.56
C GLY A 45 9.97 3.30 -12.61
N THR A 46 10.24 2.11 -12.06
CA THR A 46 11.38 1.83 -11.20
C THR A 46 12.35 0.83 -11.84
N LYS A 47 13.62 0.87 -11.43
CA LYS A 47 14.67 -0.02 -11.95
C LYS A 47 14.47 -1.48 -11.53
N PHE A 48 14.06 -1.68 -10.28
CA PHE A 48 13.92 -2.99 -9.69
C PHE A 48 12.52 -3.18 -9.13
N GLY A 49 12.11 -4.44 -9.06
CA GLY A 49 10.82 -4.83 -8.55
C GLY A 49 10.78 -6.33 -8.31
N LEU A 50 10.09 -6.76 -7.24
CA LEU A 50 9.88 -8.16 -6.95
C LEU A 50 8.53 -8.40 -6.28
N THR A 51 7.96 -9.58 -6.54
CA THR A 51 6.70 -10.04 -5.97
C THR A 51 6.87 -10.53 -4.54
N THR A 52 5.82 -10.35 -3.72
CA THR A 52 5.70 -10.92 -2.38
C THR A 52 4.34 -11.60 -2.19
N SER A 53 4.18 -12.39 -1.13
CA SER A 53 2.96 -13.17 -0.89
C SER A 53 1.74 -12.32 -0.54
N ASN A 54 1.93 -11.14 0.05
CA ASN A 54 0.90 -10.11 0.26
C ASN A 54 1.51 -8.71 0.56
N GLY A 55 0.68 -7.67 0.56
CA GLY A 55 1.13 -6.30 0.86
C GLY A 55 1.78 -6.11 2.24
N THR A 56 1.35 -6.83 3.27
CA THR A 56 2.00 -6.77 4.60
C THR A 56 3.43 -7.28 4.54
N THR A 57 3.65 -8.40 3.84
CA THR A 57 4.99 -8.96 3.65
C THR A 57 5.88 -8.07 2.79
N ALA A 58 5.31 -7.28 1.87
CA ALA A 58 6.05 -6.28 1.10
C ALA A 58 6.66 -5.21 2.01
N ILE A 59 5.84 -4.61 2.88
CA ILE A 59 6.29 -3.57 3.82
C ILE A 59 7.32 -4.14 4.81
N HIS A 60 7.04 -5.33 5.37
CA HIS A 60 7.96 -5.98 6.29
C HIS A 60 9.32 -6.26 5.63
N LEU A 61 9.32 -6.82 4.42
CA LEU A 61 10.52 -7.12 3.66
C LEU A 61 11.33 -5.86 3.31
N ALA A 62 10.66 -4.77 2.92
CA ALA A 62 11.31 -3.50 2.61
C ALA A 62 12.04 -2.93 3.84
N LEU A 63 11.38 -2.92 5.01
CA LEU A 63 11.98 -2.47 6.27
C LEU A 63 13.17 -3.36 6.66
N SER A 64 13.03 -4.70 6.62
CA SER A 64 14.13 -5.62 6.93
C SER A 64 15.31 -5.44 5.97
N ALA A 65 15.06 -5.21 4.67
CA ALA A 65 16.10 -5.00 3.68
C ALA A 65 16.85 -3.67 3.85
N MET A 66 16.22 -2.68 4.48
CA MET A 66 16.85 -1.42 4.90
C MET A 66 17.58 -1.54 6.25
N GLY A 67 17.56 -2.73 6.87
CA GLY A 67 18.24 -2.99 8.14
C GLY A 67 17.55 -2.40 9.37
N ILE A 68 16.26 -2.06 9.26
CA ILE A 68 15.44 -1.61 10.39
C ILE A 68 15.37 -2.74 11.44
N LYS A 69 15.62 -2.40 12.70
CA LYS A 69 15.77 -3.37 13.78
C LYS A 69 15.37 -2.80 15.14
N GLU A 70 15.54 -3.62 16.17
CA GLU A 70 15.36 -3.21 17.56
C GLU A 70 16.19 -1.95 17.90
N GLY A 71 15.53 -1.01 18.58
CA GLY A 71 16.09 0.29 18.95
C GLY A 71 15.86 1.40 17.92
N ASP A 72 15.47 1.06 16.69
CA ASP A 72 15.09 2.05 15.68
C ASP A 72 13.65 2.53 15.86
N GLU A 73 13.40 3.76 15.40
CA GLU A 73 12.07 4.35 15.31
C GLU A 73 11.65 4.52 13.85
N VAL A 74 10.39 4.21 13.56
CA VAL A 74 9.78 4.40 12.24
C VAL A 74 8.52 5.24 12.37
N ILE A 75 8.49 6.39 11.71
CA ILE A 75 7.32 7.27 11.72
C ILE A 75 6.25 6.71 10.78
N VAL A 76 5.02 6.57 11.26
CA VAL A 76 3.89 6.00 10.51
C VAL A 76 2.61 6.81 10.77
N PRO A 77 1.67 6.93 9.82
CA PRO A 77 0.41 7.62 10.07
C PRO A 77 -0.41 6.90 11.13
N ASP A 78 -1.11 7.68 11.94
CA ASP A 78 -2.04 7.19 12.95
C ASP A 78 -3.38 6.74 12.31
N LEU A 79 -3.78 7.28 11.16
CA LEU A 79 -4.91 6.77 10.39
C LEU A 79 -4.42 5.93 9.19
N THR A 80 -4.48 4.61 9.32
CA THR A 80 -4.10 3.66 8.27
C THR A 80 -4.70 2.27 8.51
N PHE A 81 -4.65 1.39 7.51
CA PHE A 81 -4.77 -0.04 7.78
C PHE A 81 -3.60 -0.49 8.65
N ILE A 82 -3.77 -1.54 9.46
CA ILE A 82 -2.81 -1.80 10.53
C ILE A 82 -1.46 -2.38 10.09
N SER A 83 -1.37 -2.90 8.86
CA SER A 83 -0.18 -3.59 8.34
C SER A 83 1.14 -2.80 8.40
N PRO A 84 1.20 -1.49 8.08
CA PRO A 84 2.44 -0.70 8.19
C PRO A 84 2.98 -0.67 9.61
N VAL A 85 2.11 -0.50 10.62
CA VAL A 85 2.50 -0.48 12.04
C VAL A 85 2.98 -1.86 12.48
N ASN A 86 2.26 -2.91 12.08
CA ASN A 86 2.68 -4.28 12.38
C ASN A 86 4.02 -4.62 11.73
N ALA A 87 4.30 -4.16 10.51
CA ALA A 87 5.57 -4.40 9.83
C ALA A 87 6.76 -3.74 10.55
N VAL A 88 6.55 -2.58 11.20
CA VAL A 88 7.55 -1.98 12.09
C VAL A 88 7.81 -2.88 13.30
N LEU A 89 6.75 -3.34 13.96
CA LEU A 89 6.84 -4.20 15.13
C LEU A 89 7.43 -5.59 14.83
N TYR A 90 7.19 -6.14 13.64
CA TYR A 90 7.79 -7.41 13.20
C TYR A 90 9.32 -7.32 13.06
N ASN A 91 9.87 -6.12 12.79
CA ASN A 91 11.31 -5.86 12.83
C ASN A 91 11.80 -5.50 14.25
N HIS A 92 10.96 -5.61 15.28
CA HIS A 92 11.23 -5.19 16.65
C HIS A 92 11.53 -3.68 16.81
N ALA A 93 11.24 -2.87 15.79
CA ALA A 93 11.37 -1.43 15.84
C ALA A 93 10.17 -0.76 16.51
N THR A 94 10.31 0.51 16.88
CA THR A 94 9.27 1.29 17.57
C THR A 94 8.49 2.16 16.57
N PRO A 95 7.17 1.97 16.41
CA PRO A 95 6.35 2.89 15.63
C PRO A 95 6.21 4.24 16.35
N VAL A 96 6.38 5.33 15.61
CA VAL A 96 6.12 6.70 16.07
C VAL A 96 4.94 7.24 15.26
N LEU A 97 3.78 7.31 15.91
CA LEU A 97 2.54 7.69 15.23
C LEU A 97 2.52 9.19 14.92
N CYS A 98 2.16 9.53 13.67
CA CYS A 98 1.97 10.89 13.19
C CYS A 98 0.51 11.11 12.79
N ASP A 99 -0.05 12.28 13.11
CA ASP A 99 -1.39 12.65 12.69
C ASP A 99 -1.48 12.82 11.15
N ILE A 100 -2.70 12.91 10.63
CA ILE A 100 -2.94 13.05 9.18
C ILE A 100 -3.27 14.49 8.77
N ASP A 101 -3.09 14.76 7.48
CA ASP A 101 -3.53 15.97 6.82
C ASP A 101 -5.04 15.86 6.51
N PRO A 102 -5.90 16.76 7.00
CA PRO A 102 -7.34 16.68 6.79
C PRO A 102 -7.75 16.91 5.32
N GLU A 103 -6.87 17.48 4.49
CA GLU A 103 -7.14 17.76 3.07
C GLU A 103 -6.86 16.57 2.15
N ASN A 104 -6.06 15.58 2.57
CA ASN A 104 -5.73 14.42 1.72
C ASN A 104 -5.77 13.07 2.46
N TRP A 105 -5.95 13.10 3.79
CA TRP A 105 -6.02 11.95 4.70
C TRP A 105 -4.76 11.08 4.76
N CYS A 106 -3.67 11.51 4.13
CA CYS A 106 -2.36 10.88 4.27
C CYS A 106 -1.61 11.50 5.45
N ILE A 107 -0.42 10.96 5.76
CA ILE A 107 0.43 11.49 6.84
C ILE A 107 0.69 13.00 6.70
N ASP A 108 0.53 13.76 7.79
CA ASP A 108 0.80 15.20 7.80
C ASP A 108 2.31 15.45 7.81
N ALA A 109 2.85 15.81 6.65
CA ALA A 109 4.28 16.04 6.49
C ALA A 109 4.82 17.19 7.37
N GLU A 110 3.99 18.17 7.73
CA GLU A 110 4.41 19.30 8.57
C GLU A 110 4.55 18.94 10.05
N LYS A 111 3.98 17.82 10.47
CA LYS A 111 4.11 17.30 11.85
C LYS A 111 5.33 16.39 12.03
N ILE A 112 5.88 15.85 10.95
CA ILE A 112 6.94 14.82 11.00
C ILE A 112 8.21 15.32 11.69
N GLU A 113 8.71 16.51 11.35
CA GLU A 113 10.01 16.97 11.88
C GLU A 113 10.06 17.02 13.41
N LYS A 114 8.92 17.26 14.07
CA LYS A 114 8.81 17.31 15.53
C LYS A 114 8.85 15.94 16.20
N LEU A 115 8.65 14.87 15.42
CA LEU A 115 8.66 13.48 15.88
C LEU A 115 10.04 12.83 15.69
N ILE A 116 10.94 13.46 14.93
CA ILE A 116 12.26 12.91 14.63
C ILE A 116 13.14 12.94 15.88
N THR A 117 13.79 11.81 16.15
CA THR A 117 14.81 11.62 17.17
C THR A 117 16.08 11.04 16.54
N GLU A 118 17.15 10.87 17.33
CA GLU A 118 18.36 10.16 16.91
C GLU A 118 18.12 8.68 16.54
N LYS A 119 17.02 8.09 17.01
CA LYS A 119 16.60 6.72 16.72
C LYS A 119 15.75 6.61 15.47
N THR A 120 15.22 7.72 14.95
CA THR A 120 14.40 7.69 13.74
C THR A 120 15.24 7.26 12.55
N LYS A 121 14.81 6.19 11.87
CA LYS A 121 15.48 5.65 10.67
C LYS A 121 14.63 5.70 9.42
N ALA A 122 13.32 5.67 9.56
CA ALA A 122 12.43 5.62 8.41
C ALA A 122 11.10 6.33 8.64
N ILE A 123 10.44 6.66 7.54
CA ILE A 123 9.07 7.12 7.47
C ILE A 123 8.32 6.16 6.55
N ILE A 124 7.16 5.65 6.97
CA ILE A 124 6.20 4.99 6.09
C ILE A 124 5.10 5.98 5.76
N VAL A 125 4.91 6.22 4.48
CA VAL A 125 3.86 7.08 3.94
C VAL A 125 2.76 6.20 3.39
N VAL A 126 1.54 6.33 3.91
CA VAL A 126 0.39 5.58 3.41
C VAL A 126 -0.42 6.50 2.51
N HIS A 127 -0.57 6.09 1.25
CA HIS A 127 -1.33 6.80 0.24
C HIS A 127 -2.80 6.37 0.26
N LEU A 128 -3.51 6.91 1.25
CA LEU A 128 -4.81 6.39 1.67
C LEU A 128 -5.89 6.56 0.60
N TYR A 129 -6.70 5.53 0.38
CA TYR A 129 -7.89 5.51 -0.48
C TYR A 129 -7.73 5.94 -1.94
N GLY A 130 -6.50 6.03 -2.44
CA GLY A 130 -6.20 6.48 -3.80
C GLY A 130 -5.65 7.90 -3.87
N ASN A 131 -5.48 8.56 -2.73
CA ASN A 131 -4.87 9.88 -2.63
C ASN A 131 -3.35 9.84 -2.73
N SER A 132 -2.74 11.03 -2.75
CA SER A 132 -1.30 11.22 -2.61
C SER A 132 -1.01 12.06 -1.37
N ALA A 133 0.05 11.70 -0.66
CA ALA A 133 0.63 12.56 0.37
C ALA A 133 1.39 13.71 -0.30
N ASN A 134 1.82 14.70 0.48
CA ASN A 134 2.70 15.78 0.01
C ASN A 134 4.13 15.24 -0.22
N MET A 135 4.36 14.65 -1.39
CA MET A 135 5.62 14.00 -1.72
C MET A 135 6.80 14.97 -1.82
N ASP A 136 6.59 16.22 -2.20
CA ASP A 136 7.68 17.20 -2.21
C ASP A 136 8.24 17.41 -0.81
N ARG A 137 7.35 17.64 0.17
CA ARG A 137 7.73 17.86 1.56
C ARG A 137 8.35 16.61 2.19
N LEU A 138 7.77 15.44 1.92
CA LEU A 138 8.29 14.16 2.42
C LEU A 138 9.70 13.86 1.89
N MET A 139 9.95 14.12 0.60
CA MET A 139 11.29 13.97 0.03
C MET A 139 12.27 14.99 0.61
N GLU A 140 11.86 16.24 0.85
CA GLU A 140 12.72 17.22 1.53
C GLU A 140 13.12 16.76 2.94
N ILE A 141 12.17 16.28 3.74
CA ILE A 141 12.43 15.77 5.09
C ILE A 141 13.36 14.55 5.03
N LYS A 142 13.10 13.62 4.12
CA LYS A 142 13.95 12.44 3.89
C LYS A 142 15.41 12.85 3.70
N GLU A 143 15.68 13.75 2.76
CA GLU A 143 17.04 14.19 2.44
C GLU A 143 17.68 15.00 3.59
N LYS A 144 16.91 15.90 4.22
CA LYS A 144 17.40 16.76 5.31
C LYS A 144 17.86 15.95 6.54
N TYR A 145 17.16 14.87 6.85
CA TYR A 145 17.42 14.05 8.04
C TYR A 145 18.08 12.70 7.74
N ASN A 146 18.39 12.43 6.47
CA ASN A 146 18.96 11.15 6.00
C ASN A 146 18.16 9.94 6.50
N LEU A 147 16.84 9.98 6.29
CA LEU A 147 15.91 8.92 6.65
C LEU A 147 15.58 8.06 5.43
N TYR A 148 15.20 6.81 5.66
CA TYR A 148 14.52 6.03 4.63
C TYR A 148 13.06 6.47 4.47
N LEU A 149 12.53 6.40 3.25
CA LEU A 149 11.14 6.66 2.95
C LEU A 149 10.52 5.45 2.25
N ILE A 150 9.51 4.85 2.86
CA ILE A 150 8.75 3.74 2.30
C ILE A 150 7.37 4.26 1.91
N GLU A 151 6.99 4.07 0.65
CA GLU A 151 5.64 4.36 0.17
C GLU A 151 4.78 3.09 0.31
N ASP A 152 3.78 3.10 1.19
CA ASP A 152 2.68 2.14 1.15
C ASP A 152 1.62 2.63 0.15
N THR A 153 1.63 1.97 -1.01
CA THR A 153 0.75 2.21 -2.15
C THR A 153 -0.33 1.15 -2.29
N ALA A 154 -0.62 0.40 -1.22
CA ALA A 154 -1.65 -0.64 -1.20
C ALA A 154 -3.04 -0.12 -1.61
N GLU A 155 -3.27 1.20 -1.59
CA GLU A 155 -4.56 1.83 -1.87
C GLU A 155 -4.48 2.86 -3.00
N SER A 156 -3.31 3.04 -3.61
CA SER A 156 -3.05 4.15 -4.56
C SER A 156 -2.38 3.69 -5.86
N LEU A 157 -2.52 2.41 -6.23
CA LEU A 157 -1.98 1.90 -7.47
C LEU A 157 -2.50 2.69 -8.68
N GLY A 158 -1.56 3.32 -9.40
CA GLY A 158 -1.83 4.16 -10.57
C GLY A 158 -2.03 5.65 -10.24
N THR A 159 -2.03 6.05 -8.96
CA THR A 159 -2.04 7.45 -8.57
C THR A 159 -0.72 8.11 -8.97
N GLU A 160 -0.81 9.31 -9.53
CA GLU A 160 0.35 10.08 -9.99
C GLU A 160 0.48 11.39 -9.22
N TYR A 161 1.67 11.70 -8.72
CA TYR A 161 2.02 13.01 -8.15
C TYR A 161 2.96 13.72 -9.12
N LYS A 162 2.59 14.91 -9.60
CA LYS A 162 3.32 15.66 -10.63
C LYS A 162 3.72 14.81 -11.85
N GLY A 163 2.83 13.93 -12.29
CA GLY A 163 3.02 13.06 -13.46
C GLY A 163 3.89 11.82 -13.25
N LYS A 164 4.38 11.58 -12.02
CA LYS A 164 5.13 10.37 -11.66
C LYS A 164 4.29 9.49 -10.74
N LYS A 165 4.28 8.17 -10.98
CA LYS A 165 3.46 7.22 -10.21
C LYS A 165 3.98 7.05 -8.79
N LEU A 166 3.07 6.97 -7.83
CA LEU A 166 3.41 6.64 -6.45
C LEU A 166 4.04 5.24 -6.35
N GLY A 167 4.90 5.05 -5.36
CA GLY A 167 5.75 3.87 -5.19
C GLY A 167 7.06 3.94 -5.98
N SER A 168 7.41 5.12 -6.50
CA SER A 168 8.65 5.35 -7.26
C SER A 168 9.51 6.49 -6.71
N PHE A 169 9.07 7.16 -5.64
CA PHE A 169 9.71 8.32 -5.03
C PHE A 169 10.65 7.93 -3.90
N GLY A 170 10.18 7.11 -2.97
CA GLY A 170 10.93 6.66 -1.79
C GLY A 170 12.02 5.65 -2.12
N ASP A 171 12.62 5.10 -1.05
CA ASP A 171 13.59 4.01 -1.15
C ASP A 171 12.94 2.69 -1.54
N ALA A 172 11.66 2.49 -1.17
CA ALA A 172 10.84 1.41 -1.68
C ALA A 172 9.36 1.79 -1.77
N GLY A 173 8.67 1.27 -2.79
CA GLY A 173 7.22 1.27 -2.90
C GLY A 173 6.65 -0.11 -2.61
N CYS A 174 5.62 -0.20 -1.78
CA CYS A 174 5.00 -1.46 -1.35
C CYS A 174 3.53 -1.52 -1.76
N PHE A 175 3.17 -2.55 -2.54
CA PHE A 175 1.85 -2.70 -3.12
C PHE A 175 1.11 -3.91 -2.57
N SER A 176 -0.22 -3.87 -2.60
CA SER A 176 -1.11 -4.97 -2.25
C SER A 176 -2.02 -5.32 -3.42
N PHE A 177 -2.20 -6.63 -3.63
CA PHE A 177 -3.11 -7.21 -4.62
C PHE A 177 -4.16 -8.09 -3.96
N TYR A 178 -4.58 -7.73 -2.75
CA TYR A 178 -5.70 -8.38 -2.07
C TYR A 178 -7.01 -8.27 -2.90
N GLY A 179 -7.99 -9.13 -2.65
CA GLY A 179 -9.22 -9.25 -3.44
C GLY A 179 -9.94 -7.94 -3.76
N ASN A 180 -9.96 -6.98 -2.83
CA ASN A 180 -10.66 -5.70 -3.01
C ASN A 180 -9.79 -4.58 -3.60
N LYS A 181 -8.53 -4.83 -3.93
CA LYS A 181 -7.60 -3.80 -4.46
C LYS A 181 -7.92 -3.49 -5.93
N THR A 182 -7.41 -2.35 -6.43
CA THR A 182 -7.66 -1.89 -7.81
C THR A 182 -7.29 -2.92 -8.88
N MET A 183 -6.27 -3.73 -8.59
CA MET A 183 -6.04 -5.02 -9.25
C MET A 183 -5.81 -6.07 -8.18
N THR A 184 -6.09 -7.34 -8.49
CA THR A 184 -5.94 -8.43 -7.52
C THR A 184 -5.17 -9.63 -8.06
N THR A 185 -4.52 -10.36 -7.14
CA THR A 185 -4.00 -11.71 -7.37
C THR A 185 -4.64 -12.70 -6.39
N GLY A 186 -5.82 -12.37 -5.86
CA GLY A 186 -6.43 -13.00 -4.69
C GLY A 186 -5.74 -12.54 -3.40
N GLU A 187 -4.52 -13.03 -3.21
CA GLU A 187 -3.54 -12.52 -2.26
C GLU A 187 -2.25 -12.21 -3.01
N GLY A 188 -1.55 -11.14 -2.65
CA GLY A 188 -0.29 -10.78 -3.30
C GLY A 188 0.21 -9.40 -2.93
N GLY A 189 1.51 -9.20 -3.13
CA GLY A 189 2.17 -7.93 -2.93
C GLY A 189 3.34 -7.75 -3.87
N PHE A 190 3.91 -6.56 -3.82
CA PHE A 190 5.05 -6.19 -4.64
C PHE A 190 5.90 -5.14 -3.93
N CYS A 191 7.22 -5.22 -4.09
CA CYS A 191 8.15 -4.15 -3.72
C CYS A 191 8.80 -3.58 -4.98
N THR A 192 8.82 -2.26 -5.13
CA THR A 192 9.62 -1.55 -6.13
C THR A 192 10.75 -0.81 -5.45
N THR A 193 11.88 -0.63 -6.13
CA THR A 193 12.97 0.24 -5.66
C THR A 193 13.86 0.68 -6.82
N ASN A 194 14.60 1.77 -6.62
CA ASN A 194 15.68 2.20 -7.50
C ASN A 194 17.08 1.91 -6.92
N ASN A 195 17.15 1.40 -5.68
CA ASN A 195 18.38 1.05 -4.99
C ASN A 195 18.70 -0.44 -5.17
N GLU A 196 19.84 -0.74 -5.77
CA GLU A 196 20.27 -2.11 -6.06
C GLU A 196 20.58 -2.92 -4.79
N GLU A 197 21.14 -2.30 -3.75
CA GLU A 197 21.46 -2.97 -2.50
C GLU A 197 20.20 -3.41 -1.77
N ILE A 198 19.21 -2.52 -1.66
CA ILE A 198 17.90 -2.84 -1.09
C ILE A 198 17.24 -3.96 -1.90
N TYR A 199 17.28 -3.88 -3.24
CA TYR A 199 16.74 -4.94 -4.10
C TYR A 199 17.39 -6.30 -3.85
N ARG A 200 18.72 -6.35 -3.81
CA ARG A 200 19.48 -7.58 -3.56
C ARG A 200 19.13 -8.17 -2.19
N MET A 201 19.05 -7.33 -1.16
CA MET A 201 18.67 -7.80 0.18
C MET A 201 17.22 -8.31 0.22
N MET A 202 16.27 -7.62 -0.42
CA MET A 202 14.89 -8.11 -0.53
C MET A 202 14.81 -9.46 -1.24
N LEU A 203 15.58 -9.69 -2.31
CA LEU A 203 15.62 -10.98 -3.01
C LEU A 203 16.07 -12.12 -2.09
N LEU A 204 17.15 -11.91 -1.34
CA LEU A 204 17.68 -12.91 -0.39
C LEU A 204 16.67 -13.17 0.72
N LEU A 205 16.21 -12.12 1.41
CA LEU A 205 15.31 -12.25 2.56
C LEU A 205 13.95 -12.83 2.18
N ARG A 206 13.41 -12.55 0.98
CA ARG A 206 12.13 -13.12 0.51
C ARG A 206 12.17 -14.65 0.42
N ASP A 207 13.33 -15.19 0.09
CA ASP A 207 13.54 -16.62 -0.20
C ASP A 207 14.53 -17.26 0.79
N HIS A 208 14.14 -17.26 2.07
CA HIS A 208 14.82 -17.92 3.18
C HIS A 208 16.25 -17.44 3.46
N GLY A 209 16.68 -16.30 2.92
CA GLY A 209 18.06 -15.81 3.09
C GLY A 209 19.09 -16.71 2.39
N MET A 210 18.65 -17.51 1.42
CA MET A 210 19.49 -18.49 0.74
C MET A 210 20.45 -17.80 -0.23
N ARG A 211 21.72 -18.21 -0.18
CA ARG A 211 22.74 -17.71 -1.11
C ARG A 211 22.49 -18.24 -2.53
N PRO A 212 22.43 -17.38 -3.56
CA PRO A 212 22.12 -17.82 -4.92
C PRO A 212 23.13 -18.83 -5.49
N GLU A 213 24.40 -18.70 -5.14
CA GLU A 213 25.46 -19.59 -5.66
C GLU A 213 25.56 -20.92 -4.89
N ASN A 214 25.04 -20.98 -3.65
CA ASN A 214 25.19 -22.13 -2.75
C ASN A 214 23.81 -22.61 -2.27
N ARG A 215 23.21 -23.53 -3.02
CA ARG A 215 21.89 -24.10 -2.68
C ARG A 215 21.88 -24.66 -1.25
N TYR A 216 20.86 -24.29 -0.47
CA TYR A 216 20.65 -24.64 0.95
C TYR A 216 21.64 -24.03 1.95
N TRP A 217 22.52 -23.13 1.52
CA TRP A 217 23.30 -22.29 2.42
C TRP A 217 22.60 -20.96 2.65
N HIS A 218 22.53 -20.52 3.91
CA HIS A 218 21.77 -19.34 4.30
C HIS A 218 22.70 -18.36 5.03
N ASP A 219 22.93 -17.19 4.44
CA ASP A 219 23.76 -16.13 5.05
C ASP A 219 22.95 -15.24 6.00
N TYR A 220 21.63 -15.24 5.85
CA TYR A 220 20.69 -14.43 6.63
C TYR A 220 19.53 -15.29 7.12
N ILE A 221 18.91 -14.87 8.22
CA ILE A 221 17.58 -15.35 8.59
C ILE A 221 16.59 -14.65 7.66
N GLY A 222 16.10 -15.37 6.65
CA GLY A 222 15.07 -14.87 5.75
C GLY A 222 13.68 -15.41 6.06
N TYR A 223 12.79 -15.23 5.09
CA TYR A 223 11.37 -15.52 5.19
C TYR A 223 10.91 -16.39 4.02
N ASN A 224 9.66 -16.85 4.09
CA ASN A 224 8.97 -17.43 2.95
C ASN A 224 7.88 -16.46 2.47
N TYR A 225 8.29 -15.42 1.75
CA TYR A 225 7.39 -14.38 1.25
C TYR A 225 7.19 -14.45 -0.26
N ARG A 226 7.48 -15.59 -0.89
CA ARG A 226 7.38 -15.72 -2.34
C ARG A 226 5.91 -15.76 -2.80
N MET A 227 5.64 -15.10 -3.92
CA MET A 227 4.38 -15.24 -4.67
C MET A 227 4.40 -16.54 -5.49
N THR A 228 3.24 -17.17 -5.67
CA THR A 228 3.09 -18.32 -6.56
C THR A 228 2.92 -17.89 -8.02
N ASN A 229 3.27 -18.77 -8.96
CA ASN A 229 3.07 -18.55 -10.38
C ASN A 229 1.58 -18.43 -10.74
N LEU A 230 0.69 -19.05 -9.95
CA LEU A 230 -0.77 -18.88 -10.09
C LEU A 230 -1.22 -17.45 -9.78
N GLN A 231 -0.75 -16.89 -8.65
CA GLN A 231 -1.02 -15.50 -8.28
C GLN A 231 -0.43 -14.54 -9.32
N ALA A 232 0.80 -14.80 -9.78
CA ALA A 232 1.44 -13.98 -10.80
C ALA A 232 0.71 -14.04 -12.14
N ALA A 233 0.20 -15.20 -12.57
CA ALA A 233 -0.57 -15.35 -13.79
C ALA A 233 -1.82 -14.48 -13.79
N LEU A 234 -2.56 -14.50 -12.67
CA LEU A 234 -3.70 -13.61 -12.43
C LEU A 234 -3.27 -12.13 -12.48
N GLY A 235 -2.14 -11.81 -11.85
CA GLY A 235 -1.59 -10.45 -11.79
C GLY A 235 -1.16 -9.91 -13.16
N VAL A 236 -0.56 -10.73 -14.02
CA VAL A 236 -0.21 -10.34 -15.39
C VAL A 236 -1.46 -9.94 -16.17
N ALA A 237 -2.50 -10.77 -16.15
CA ALA A 237 -3.75 -10.49 -16.86
C ALA A 237 -4.43 -9.20 -16.34
N GLN A 238 -4.47 -9.02 -15.02
CA GLN A 238 -5.01 -7.82 -14.40
C GLN A 238 -4.20 -6.55 -14.73
N LEU A 239 -2.87 -6.65 -14.76
CA LEU A 239 -1.98 -5.52 -15.08
C LEU A 239 -2.20 -5.02 -16.51
N GLU A 240 -2.45 -5.91 -17.47
CA GLU A 240 -2.79 -5.55 -18.85
C GLU A 240 -4.07 -4.71 -18.96
N ARG A 241 -4.97 -4.85 -17.98
CA ARG A 241 -6.27 -4.16 -17.92
C ARG A 241 -6.27 -2.99 -16.93
N LEU A 242 -5.19 -2.77 -16.18
CA LEU A 242 -5.13 -1.85 -15.04
C LEU A 242 -5.61 -0.43 -15.37
N ASN A 243 -5.17 0.14 -16.49
CA ASN A 243 -5.61 1.50 -16.89
C ASN A 243 -7.13 1.58 -17.10
N SER A 244 -7.76 0.51 -17.60
CA SER A 244 -9.22 0.48 -17.75
C SER A 244 -9.93 0.45 -16.39
N PHE A 245 -9.38 -0.25 -15.39
CA PHE A 245 -9.92 -0.26 -14.03
C PHE A 245 -9.84 1.13 -13.38
N ILE A 246 -8.70 1.81 -13.55
CA ILE A 246 -8.48 3.16 -13.04
C ILE A 246 -9.46 4.15 -13.67
N GLU A 247 -9.61 4.14 -14.99
CA GLU A 247 -10.52 5.07 -15.67
C GLU A 247 -12.00 4.78 -15.32
N LYS A 248 -12.40 3.51 -15.15
CA LYS A 248 -13.73 3.14 -14.61
C LYS A 248 -13.94 3.73 -13.20
N LYS A 249 -12.98 3.56 -12.28
CA LYS A 249 -13.06 4.10 -10.91
C LYS A 249 -13.15 5.63 -10.91
N ARG A 250 -12.35 6.31 -11.72
CA ARG A 250 -12.40 7.78 -11.88
C ARG A 250 -13.73 8.25 -12.45
N HIS A 251 -14.31 7.52 -13.41
CA HIS A 251 -15.65 7.82 -13.91
C HIS A 251 -16.71 7.67 -12.81
N ILE A 252 -16.70 6.57 -12.04
CA ILE A 252 -17.62 6.37 -10.90
C ILE A 252 -17.47 7.51 -9.88
N ALA A 253 -16.24 7.90 -9.54
CA ALA A 253 -15.98 9.02 -8.64
C ALA A 253 -16.55 10.35 -9.18
N SER A 254 -16.46 10.59 -10.49
CA SER A 254 -17.04 11.78 -11.13
C SER A 254 -18.57 11.79 -11.05
N GLU A 255 -19.22 10.62 -11.17
CA GLU A 255 -20.66 10.50 -11.00
C GLU A 255 -21.08 10.74 -9.55
N TYR A 256 -20.34 10.22 -8.55
CA TYR A 256 -20.59 10.57 -7.15
C TYR A 256 -20.45 12.07 -6.91
N LYS A 257 -19.36 12.69 -7.37
CA LYS A 257 -19.12 14.13 -7.21
C LYS A 257 -20.22 15.00 -7.84
N LYS A 258 -20.77 14.56 -8.98
CA LYS A 258 -21.85 15.27 -9.69
C LYS A 258 -23.21 15.15 -9.00
N ASN A 259 -23.49 13.98 -8.40
CA ASN A 259 -24.83 13.65 -7.91
C ASN A 259 -24.97 13.78 -6.38
N LEU A 260 -23.86 13.84 -5.62
CA LEU A 260 -23.90 14.08 -4.18
C LEU A 260 -24.12 15.57 -3.87
N PRO A 261 -24.87 15.90 -2.80
CA PRO A 261 -25.13 17.27 -2.43
C PRO A 261 -23.87 17.95 -1.88
N GLY A 262 -23.72 19.26 -2.10
CA GLY A 262 -22.49 20.01 -1.80
C GLY A 262 -22.12 20.12 -0.31
N ASN A 263 -23.01 19.74 0.60
CA ASN A 263 -22.73 19.68 2.05
C ASN A 263 -22.08 18.35 2.49
N VAL A 264 -21.97 17.36 1.60
CA VAL A 264 -21.21 16.14 1.85
C VAL A 264 -19.76 16.42 1.49
N LEU A 265 -18.85 16.29 2.46
CA LEU A 265 -17.42 16.47 2.22
C LEU A 265 -16.92 15.32 1.34
N PRO A 266 -16.60 15.57 0.05
CA PRO A 266 -16.28 14.52 -0.89
C PRO A 266 -14.83 14.06 -0.71
N HIS A 267 -14.51 12.92 -1.33
CA HIS A 267 -13.15 12.43 -1.44
C HIS A 267 -12.21 13.54 -1.95
N PRO A 268 -11.08 13.80 -1.28
CA PRO A 268 -10.20 14.90 -1.65
C PRO A 268 -9.57 14.64 -3.02
N GLU A 269 -9.39 15.70 -3.81
CA GLU A 269 -8.59 15.64 -5.03
C GLU A 269 -7.69 16.89 -5.05
N GLY A 270 -6.39 16.67 -4.91
CA GLY A 270 -5.41 17.74 -4.91
C GLY A 270 -5.07 18.21 -6.32
N LYS A 271 -4.60 19.45 -6.46
CA LYS A 271 -4.13 20.00 -7.76
C LYS A 271 -2.85 19.33 -8.26
N LEU A 272 -2.05 18.77 -7.34
CA LEU A 272 -0.73 18.23 -7.62
C LEU A 272 -0.72 16.73 -7.94
N TYR A 273 -1.85 16.03 -7.77
CA TYR A 273 -1.93 14.60 -8.03
C TYR A 273 -3.21 14.19 -8.76
N LYS A 274 -3.10 13.11 -9.55
CA LYS A 274 -4.22 12.43 -10.20
C LYS A 274 -4.55 11.17 -9.39
N GLY A 275 -5.55 11.26 -8.51
CA GLY A 275 -5.98 10.15 -7.65
C GLY A 275 -6.64 9.00 -8.42
N THR A 276 -6.65 7.81 -7.84
CA THR A 276 -7.26 6.61 -8.47
C THR A 276 -8.56 6.16 -7.84
N TYR A 277 -8.95 6.77 -6.72
CA TYR A 277 -10.19 6.46 -6.01
C TYR A 277 -10.34 4.96 -5.75
N TRP A 278 -9.40 4.36 -5.00
CA TRP A 278 -9.58 2.98 -4.56
C TRP A 278 -10.94 2.82 -3.87
N LEU A 279 -11.29 3.77 -3.01
CA LEU A 279 -12.61 3.95 -2.44
C LEU A 279 -13.06 5.41 -2.54
N TYR A 280 -14.26 5.65 -3.08
CA TYR A 280 -14.90 6.96 -2.95
C TYR A 280 -15.42 7.11 -1.52
N SER A 281 -14.93 8.13 -0.82
CA SER A 281 -15.12 8.26 0.62
C SER A 281 -15.70 9.63 0.95
N ILE A 282 -16.52 9.69 1.99
CA ILE A 282 -17.18 10.91 2.44
C ILE A 282 -17.06 11.05 3.95
N LEU A 283 -17.02 12.29 4.44
CA LEU A 283 -17.11 12.56 5.88
C LEU A 283 -18.55 12.93 6.24
N ALA A 284 -19.10 12.24 7.23
CA ALA A 284 -20.32 12.67 7.92
C ALA A 284 -19.98 13.76 8.94
N LYS A 285 -20.98 14.57 9.32
CA LYS A 285 -20.83 15.63 10.32
C LYS A 285 -20.43 15.08 11.68
N ASP A 286 -21.01 13.94 12.06
CA ASP A 286 -20.76 13.29 13.34
C ASP A 286 -20.99 11.77 13.27
N LYS A 287 -20.72 11.10 14.40
CA LYS A 287 -20.88 9.65 14.55
C LYS A 287 -22.32 9.20 14.31
N ASP A 288 -23.31 9.95 14.78
CA ASP A 288 -24.71 9.53 14.72
C ASP A 288 -25.22 9.59 13.27
N GLU A 289 -24.90 10.66 12.54
CA GLU A 289 -25.20 10.76 11.12
C GLU A 289 -24.52 9.63 10.32
N ARG A 290 -23.26 9.31 10.62
CA ARG A 290 -22.54 8.19 9.99
C ARG A 290 -23.27 6.87 10.20
N GLU A 291 -23.62 6.51 11.45
CA GLU A 291 -24.29 5.22 11.73
C GLU A 291 -25.69 5.16 11.10
N GLN A 292 -26.43 6.28 11.10
CA GLN A 292 -27.73 6.38 10.43
C GLN A 292 -27.60 6.18 8.92
N LEU A 293 -26.60 6.81 8.28
CA LEU A 293 -26.36 6.67 6.85
C LEU A 293 -25.98 5.24 6.47
N ILE A 294 -25.08 4.60 7.23
CA ILE A 294 -24.70 3.20 7.04
C ILE A 294 -25.93 2.30 7.12
N SER A 295 -26.76 2.48 8.16
CA SER A 295 -27.98 1.68 8.36
C SER A 295 -29.01 1.90 7.25
N PHE A 296 -29.17 3.15 6.81
CA PHE A 296 -30.07 3.55 5.73
C PHE A 296 -29.68 2.95 4.38
N LEU A 297 -28.38 2.94 4.06
CA LEU A 297 -27.83 2.36 2.84
C LEU A 297 -27.91 0.84 2.87
N PHE A 298 -27.56 0.22 4.00
CA PHE A 298 -27.68 -1.22 4.20
C PHE A 298 -29.13 -1.70 4.03
N GLY A 299 -30.10 -0.97 4.59
CA GLY A 299 -31.54 -1.24 4.42
C GLY A 299 -32.03 -1.13 2.97
N ARG A 300 -31.25 -0.50 2.08
CA ARG A 300 -31.49 -0.45 0.62
C ARG A 300 -30.59 -1.41 -0.17
N GLY A 301 -29.89 -2.30 0.51
CA GLY A 301 -28.98 -3.24 -0.10
C GLY A 301 -27.73 -2.61 -0.69
N ILE A 302 -27.27 -1.47 -0.17
CA ILE A 302 -25.99 -0.84 -0.53
C ILE A 302 -25.03 -1.04 0.64
N ASP A 303 -23.93 -1.76 0.38
CA ASP A 303 -22.90 -1.99 1.39
C ASP A 303 -21.98 -0.78 1.53
N THR A 304 -21.43 -0.56 2.72
CA THR A 304 -20.52 0.55 3.02
C THR A 304 -19.42 0.12 3.99
N ARG A 305 -18.33 0.86 4.00
CA ARG A 305 -17.23 0.65 4.95
C ARG A 305 -16.94 1.95 5.69
N LYS A 306 -16.65 1.83 6.99
CA LYS A 306 -16.09 2.93 7.78
C LYS A 306 -14.63 3.16 7.39
N PHE A 307 -14.14 4.37 7.65
CA PHE A 307 -12.70 4.59 7.75
C PHE A 307 -12.07 3.68 8.80
N PHE A 308 -10.74 3.55 8.70
CA PHE A 308 -9.98 2.82 9.70
C PHE A 308 -10.16 3.49 11.08
N TYR A 309 -10.10 2.68 12.13
CA TYR A 309 -9.90 3.24 13.46
C TYR A 309 -8.47 3.79 13.52
N PRO A 310 -8.25 4.96 14.14
CA PRO A 310 -6.91 5.42 14.46
C PRO A 310 -6.12 4.37 15.22
N VAL A 311 -4.83 4.26 14.92
CA VAL A 311 -3.96 3.24 15.49
C VAL A 311 -3.88 3.42 17.01
N HIS A 312 -3.70 4.66 17.47
CA HIS A 312 -3.51 4.98 18.88
C HIS A 312 -4.70 4.58 19.80
N VAL A 313 -5.92 4.42 19.25
CA VAL A 313 -7.09 4.01 20.05
C VAL A 313 -7.23 2.49 20.18
N MET A 314 -6.57 1.71 19.31
CA MET A 314 -6.71 0.26 19.27
C MET A 314 -5.88 -0.42 20.37
N PRO A 315 -6.39 -1.48 21.02
CA PRO A 315 -5.75 -2.08 22.20
C PRO A 315 -4.25 -2.43 22.07
N PRO A 316 -3.76 -3.04 20.97
CA PRO A 316 -2.35 -3.42 20.86
C PRO A 316 -1.38 -2.24 20.73
N TYR A 317 -1.88 -1.02 20.45
CA TYR A 317 -1.04 0.13 20.07
C TYR A 317 -1.20 1.32 21.02
N LYS A 318 -1.95 1.16 22.11
CA LYS A 318 -2.21 2.23 23.09
C LYS A 318 -0.93 2.83 23.68
N GLU A 319 0.14 2.03 23.81
CA GLU A 319 1.43 2.51 24.32
C GLU A 319 2.14 3.50 23.38
N PHE A 320 1.75 3.53 22.10
CA PHE A 320 2.31 4.45 21.10
C PHE A 320 1.54 5.78 21.01
N ASN A 321 0.47 5.95 21.81
CA ASN A 321 -0.27 7.21 21.92
C ASN A 321 0.55 8.25 22.72
N LYS A 322 1.38 9.04 22.03
CA LYS A 322 2.32 9.98 22.66
C LYS A 322 2.01 11.45 22.42
N VAL A 323 1.19 11.77 21.41
CA VAL A 323 0.80 13.14 21.05
C VAL A 323 -0.70 13.21 20.76
N ASN A 324 -1.21 14.41 20.49
CA ASN A 324 -2.60 14.58 20.08
C ASN A 324 -2.77 14.32 18.58
N TYR A 325 -3.84 13.61 18.20
CA TYR A 325 -4.21 13.27 16.83
C TYR A 325 -5.60 13.84 16.47
N PRO A 326 -5.78 15.18 16.46
CA PRO A 326 -7.09 15.81 16.24
C PRO A 326 -7.70 15.51 14.87
N ASN A 327 -6.91 15.16 13.85
CA ASN A 327 -7.43 14.90 12.51
C ASN A 327 -7.74 13.42 12.29
N SER A 328 -7.01 12.50 12.93
CA SER A 328 -7.35 11.08 12.91
C SER A 328 -8.65 10.76 13.66
N THR A 329 -9.03 11.56 14.67
CA THR A 329 -10.07 11.22 15.67
C THR A 329 -11.48 11.66 15.29
#